data_AF-A0A451BTE8-F1
#
_entry.id   AF-A0A451BTE8-F1
#
_cell.length_a   1.000
_cell.length_b   1.000
_cell.length_c   1.000
_cell.angle_alpha   90.00
_cell.angle_beta   90.00
_cell.angle_gamma   90.00
#
_symmetry.space_group_name_H-M   'P 1'
#
loop_
_entity.id
_entity.type
_entity.pdbx_description
1 polymer ?
#
loop_
_entity_poly.entity_id
_entity_poly.type
_entity_poly.pdbx_seq_one_letter_code
_entity_poly.pdbx_strand_id
1 'polypeptide(L)' 'MLERTQAVLLAIAGTSAGKLFLLEGKSEFTIGCAQDCDIYLTDANISWHHAKLRMN' A
#
# COMPACT_ATOMS: atom_id res chain seq x y z
N MET A 1 9.16 26.10 9.17
CA MET A 1 8.44 25.23 8.22
C MET A 1 8.78 23.80 8.57
N LEU A 2 7.83 23.03 9.11
CA LEU A 2 8.04 21.59 9.25
C LEU A 2 7.76 20.98 7.87
N GLU A 3 8.78 20.49 7.19
CA GLU A 3 8.58 19.59 6.05
C GLU A 3 7.91 18.34 6.62
N ARG A 4 6.65 18.09 6.26
CA ARG A 4 5.99 16.83 6.64
C ARG A 4 6.67 15.74 5.84
N THR A 5 7.47 14.91 6.50
CA THR A 5 7.95 13.66 5.94
C THR A 5 6.73 12.77 5.69
N GLN A 6 6.28 12.71 4.44
CA GLN A 6 5.09 11.98 4.03
C GLN A 6 5.34 10.47 4.19
N ALA A 7 4.42 9.75 4.83
CA ALA A 7 4.56 8.32 5.02
C ALA A 7 4.34 7.57 3.69
N VAL A 8 5.20 6.58 3.42
CA VAL A 8 5.12 5.75 2.22
C VAL A 8 5.28 4.28 2.57
N LEU A 9 4.57 3.42 1.85
CA LEU A 9 4.81 1.98 1.85
C LEU A 9 5.76 1.64 0.69
N LEU A 10 6.94 1.10 1.00
CA LEU A 10 7.90 0.60 0.01
C LEU A 10 7.74 -0.91 -0.16
N ALA A 11 7.48 -1.35 -1.38
CA ALA A 11 7.59 -2.77 -1.73
C ALA A 11 9.06 -3.15 -1.92
N ILE A 12 9.58 -4.02 -1.05
CA ILE A 12 10.99 -4.44 -1.06
C ILE A 12 11.27 -5.68 -1.92
N ALA A 13 10.23 -6.41 -2.34
CA ALA A 13 10.34 -7.66 -3.10
C ALA A 13 9.06 -7.93 -3.91
N GLY A 14 9.11 -8.98 -4.76
CA GLY A 14 7.99 -9.41 -5.60
C GLY A 14 7.81 -8.57 -6.87
N THR A 15 6.69 -8.76 -7.58
CA THR A 15 6.38 -8.06 -8.85
C THR A 15 6.27 -6.54 -8.73
N SER A 16 6.03 -6.03 -7.52
CA SER A 16 5.97 -4.61 -7.21
C SER A 16 7.24 -4.05 -6.56
N ALA A 17 8.35 -4.82 -6.52
CA ALA A 17 9.60 -4.38 -5.90
C ALA A 17 10.06 -3.00 -6.41
N GLY A 18 10.44 -2.11 -5.49
CA GLY A 18 10.84 -0.74 -5.77
C GLY A 18 9.68 0.26 -5.91
N LYS A 19 8.42 -0.19 -5.95
CA LYS A 19 7.27 0.73 -5.96
C LYS A 19 7.06 1.35 -4.58
N LEU A 20 6.72 2.64 -4.60
CA LEU A 20 6.30 3.43 -3.44
C LEU A 20 4.81 3.70 -3.54
N PHE A 21 4.08 3.45 -2.45
CA PHE A 21 2.67 3.79 -2.31
C PHE A 21 2.53 4.89 -1.27
N LEU A 22 1.95 6.02 -1.66
CA LEU A 22 1.72 7.16 -0.75
C LEU A 22 0.63 6.79 0.26
N LEU A 23 0.92 7.03 1.55
CA LEU A 23 -0.04 6.84 2.64
C LEU A 23 -0.57 8.21 3.05
N GLU A 24 -1.53 8.74 2.30
CA GLU A 24 -2.10 10.07 2.53
C GLU A 24 -3.63 10.03 2.61
N GLY A 25 -4.19 10.89 3.46
CA GLY A 25 -5.62 11.20 3.49
C GLY A 25 -6.53 10.11 4.06
N LYS A 26 -5.97 9.00 4.56
CA LYS A 26 -6.72 7.88 5.16
C LYS A 26 -6.03 7.34 6.41
N SER A 27 -6.83 6.81 7.33
CA SER A 27 -6.36 6.11 8.55
C SER A 27 -6.29 4.59 8.38
N GLU A 28 -6.93 4.04 7.35
CA GLU A 28 -6.88 2.63 6.97
C GLU A 28 -6.65 2.51 5.46
N PHE A 29 -5.80 1.56 5.06
CA PHE A 29 -5.51 1.23 3.67
C PHE A 29 -5.68 -0.27 3.45
N THR A 30 -6.31 -0.65 2.36
CA THR A 30 -6.48 -2.04 1.92
C THR A 30 -5.37 -2.43 0.94
N ILE A 31 -4.80 -3.62 1.12
CA ILE A 31 -3.72 -4.16 0.28
C ILE A 31 -4.19 -5.49 -0.29
N GLY A 32 -4.13 -5.66 -1.61
CA GLY A 32 -4.59 -6.88 -2.26
C GLY A 32 -4.51 -6.85 -3.78
N CYS A 33 -4.97 -7.94 -4.42
CA CYS A 33 -5.00 -8.06 -5.87
C CYS A 33 -6.37 -7.73 -6.49
N ALA A 34 -7.34 -7.26 -5.71
CA ALA A 34 -8.58 -6.72 -6.23
C ALA A 34 -8.43 -5.22 -6.56
N GLN A 35 -9.03 -4.78 -7.67
CA GLN A 35 -8.88 -3.41 -8.17
C GLN A 35 -9.50 -2.33 -7.26
N ASP A 36 -10.31 -2.74 -6.29
CA ASP A 36 -10.92 -1.88 -5.28
C ASP A 36 -10.01 -1.65 -4.05
N CYS A 37 -8.85 -2.30 -3.98
CA CYS A 37 -7.86 -2.06 -2.92
C CYS A 37 -7.14 -0.72 -3.12
N ASP A 38 -6.85 -0.03 -2.01
CA ASP A 38 -6.05 1.21 -2.01
C ASP A 38 -4.63 0.96 -2.56
N ILE A 39 -4.07 -0.20 -2.22
CA ILE A 39 -2.77 -0.68 -2.69
C ILE A 39 -3.02 -1.95 -3.49
N TYR A 40 -3.15 -1.76 -4.79
CA TYR A 40 -3.34 -2.83 -5.77
C TYR A 40 -2.01 -3.47 -6.15
N LEU A 41 -1.92 -4.80 -5.97
CA LEU A 41 -0.76 -5.61 -6.30
C LEU A 41 -1.13 -6.63 -7.39
N THR A 42 -0.40 -6.63 -8.51
CA THR A 42 -0.67 -7.49 -9.69
C THR A 42 -0.18 -8.94 -9.54
N ASP A 43 0.13 -9.38 -8.33
CA ASP A 43 0.63 -10.72 -8.08
C ASP A 43 -0.54 -11.69 -7.83
N ALA A 44 -0.64 -12.74 -8.65
CA ALA A 44 -1.73 -13.71 -8.57
C ALA A 44 -1.70 -14.57 -7.29
N ASN A 45 -0.59 -14.60 -6.55
CA ASN A 45 -0.50 -15.30 -5.27
C ASN A 45 -1.03 -14.47 -4.09
N ILE A 46 -1.32 -13.19 -4.32
CA ILE A 46 -1.90 -12.29 -3.32
C ILE A 46 -3.42 -12.45 -3.34
N SER A 47 -4.03 -12.51 -2.17
CA SER A 47 -5.48 -12.59 -2.04
C SER A 47 -6.15 -11.28 -2.51
N TRP A 48 -7.43 -11.35 -2.90
CA TRP A 48 -8.20 -10.19 -3.36
C TRP A 48 -8.16 -9.03 -2.35
N HIS A 49 -8.41 -9.33 -1.07
CA HIS A 49 -8.27 -8.40 0.05
C HIS A 49 -7.32 -9.02 1.07
N HIS A 50 -6.02 -8.87 0.85
CA HIS A 50 -4.99 -9.62 1.56
C HIS A 50 -4.69 -9.07 2.96
N ALA A 51 -4.57 -7.75 3.10
CA ALA A 51 -4.22 -7.13 4.37
C ALA A 51 -4.82 -5.72 4.50
N LYS A 52 -4.78 -5.20 5.73
CA LYS A 52 -5.13 -3.81 6.05
C LYS A 52 -4.02 -3.17 6.87
N LEU A 53 -3.64 -1.96 6.49
CA LEU A 53 -2.72 -1.11 7.24
C LEU A 53 -3.52 -0.03 7.97
N ARG A 54 -3.31 0.10 9.28
CA ARG A 54 -3.93 1.16 10.10
C ARG A 54 -2.86 2.11 10.61
N MET A 55 -3.08 3.40 10.44
CA MET A 55 -2.26 4.47 11.00
C MET A 55 -2.91 4.97 12.29
N ASN A 56 -2.22 4.78 13.41
CA ASN A 56 -2.59 5.31 14.72
C ASN A 56 -1.74 6.52 15.07
#